data_AF-A0A7Y9Z910-F1
#
_entry.id   AF-A0A7Y9Z910-F1
#
_cell.length_a   1.000
_cell.length_b   1.000
_cell.length_c   1.000
_cell.angle_alpha   90.00
_cell.angle_beta   90.00
_cell.angle_gamma   90.00
#
_symmetry.space_group_name_H-M   'P 1'
#
loop_
_entity.id
_entity.type
_entity.pdbx_description
1 polymer ?
#
loop_
_entity_poly.entity_id
_entity_poly.type
_entity_poly.pdbx_seq_one_letter_code
_entity_poly.pdbx_strand_id
1 'polypeptide(L)'
;MGPDGGTARHDAAESQAEESQDARGEHAGAARSLLAMAAAVGVLWVGLYVGMSAFMAVLFGAFVGLVGIVIVMVLVVVVLATIIKAATGRRRVGAAIAVTLFAGVAQAVALAHFGQIPMMWVQPGLDLVYPVIAVFGALALGLFLGPWRVRVAGAVAALSIVVVAVSVFKSEPVGFDPSNGSSPKEELARFTMLNSGTLVADAPGFEVVRVRRSGAYTAWEKTPGGGVVQISYDVRPPDEDVASVYPCWTLRYGQMGLKSTDAIEDFADWCVPDDEGWARTDGTGFTRLRDGEYVTVKSADDVNVRFAGAPRTANPADVALALATLRPITEDEMRIGFEASNPVVPEN
;
A
#
# COMPACT_ATOMS: atom_id res chain seq x y z
N MET A 1 72.28 51.70 12.85
CA MET A 1 71.51 50.56 13.39
C MET A 1 70.04 50.78 13.04
N GLY A 2 69.61 50.22 11.92
CA GLY A 2 68.20 50.12 11.54
C GLY A 2 67.97 48.65 11.18
N PRO A 3 67.03 47.94 11.83
CA PRO A 3 66.78 46.54 11.52
C PRO A 3 66.06 46.43 10.17
N ASP A 4 66.62 45.61 9.28
CA ASP A 4 66.08 45.26 7.96
C ASP A 4 64.72 44.56 8.10
N GLY A 5 63.65 45.25 7.69
CA GLY A 5 62.26 44.75 7.68
C GLY A 5 61.86 43.99 6.41
N GLY A 6 62.81 43.34 5.72
CA GLY A 6 62.60 42.80 4.37
C GLY A 6 62.07 41.36 4.30
N THR A 7 62.27 40.52 5.32
CA THR A 7 61.99 39.07 5.24
C THR A 7 60.58 38.69 5.67
N ALA A 8 59.94 39.45 6.57
CA ALA A 8 58.60 39.12 7.08
C ALA A 8 57.46 39.23 6.04
N ARG A 9 57.69 39.91 4.91
CA ARG A 9 56.68 40.03 3.84
C ARG A 9 56.69 38.88 2.84
N HIS A 10 57.78 38.12 2.73
CA HIS A 10 57.83 37.01 1.79
C HIS A 10 57.16 35.75 2.35
N ASP A 11 57.33 35.48 3.65
CA ASP A 11 56.74 34.30 4.31
C ASP A 11 55.21 34.38 4.41
N ALA A 12 54.64 35.59 4.56
CA ALA A 12 53.19 35.77 4.60
C ALA A 12 52.50 35.57 3.24
N ALA A 13 53.22 35.77 2.13
CA ALA A 13 52.68 35.57 0.78
C ALA A 13 52.67 34.09 0.39
N GLU A 14 53.68 33.30 0.81
CA GLU A 14 53.69 31.84 0.62
C GLU A 14 52.61 31.16 1.48
N SER A 15 52.42 31.58 2.74
CA SER A 15 51.37 31.00 3.58
C SER A 15 49.96 31.26 3.04
N GLN A 16 49.70 32.44 2.45
CA GLN A 16 48.41 32.73 1.82
C GLN A 16 48.21 31.98 0.50
N ALA A 17 49.29 31.66 -0.23
CA ALA A 17 49.22 30.88 -1.47
C ALA A 17 48.91 29.40 -1.19
N GLU A 18 49.48 28.82 -0.13
CA GLU A 18 49.17 27.44 0.29
C GLU A 18 47.74 27.33 0.85
N GLU A 19 47.31 28.28 1.70
CA GLU A 19 45.96 28.29 2.27
C GLU A 19 44.87 28.47 1.19
N SER A 20 45.15 29.25 0.14
CA SER A 20 44.22 29.45 -0.97
C SER A 20 44.18 28.30 -1.99
N GLN A 21 45.25 27.49 -2.10
CA GLN A 21 45.26 26.26 -2.91
C GLN A 21 44.50 25.12 -2.22
N ASP A 22 44.66 24.95 -0.90
CA ASP A 22 43.93 23.94 -0.12
C ASP A 22 42.41 24.21 -0.14
N ALA A 23 41.98 25.47 0.03
CA ALA A 23 40.57 25.82 -0.03
C ALA A 23 39.93 25.50 -1.39
N ARG A 24 40.63 25.75 -2.52
CA ARG A 24 40.11 25.43 -3.86
C ARG A 24 40.01 23.92 -4.10
N GLY A 25 40.95 23.13 -3.57
CA GLY A 25 40.92 21.67 -3.63
C GLY A 25 39.72 21.08 -2.89
N GLU A 26 39.41 21.61 -1.71
CA GLU A 26 38.25 21.19 -0.90
C GLU A 26 36.92 21.52 -1.57
N HIS A 27 36.78 22.70 -2.17
CA HIS A 27 35.55 23.11 -2.87
C HIS A 27 35.27 22.25 -4.11
N ALA A 28 36.29 21.92 -4.90
CA ALA A 28 36.13 21.07 -6.08
C ALA A 28 35.76 19.61 -5.70
N GLY A 29 36.29 19.10 -4.58
CA GLY A 29 35.92 17.79 -4.03
C GLY A 29 34.48 17.73 -3.54
N ALA A 30 34.02 18.78 -2.84
CA ALA A 30 32.65 18.88 -2.33
C ALA A 30 31.61 18.95 -3.45
N ALA A 31 31.87 19.72 -4.51
CA ALA A 31 30.97 19.83 -5.66
C ALA A 31 30.79 18.48 -6.37
N ARG A 32 31.88 17.72 -6.56
CA ARG A 32 31.82 16.37 -7.16
C ARG A 32 31.06 15.37 -6.30
N SER A 33 31.21 15.42 -4.98
CA SER A 33 30.45 14.53 -4.10
C SER A 33 28.95 14.85 -4.09
N LEU A 34 28.59 16.14 -4.12
CA LEU A 34 27.18 16.55 -4.22
C LEU A 34 26.56 16.11 -5.55
N LEU A 35 27.28 16.27 -6.65
CA LEU A 35 26.80 15.85 -7.97
C LEU A 35 26.63 14.32 -8.05
N ALA A 36 27.54 13.56 -7.43
CA ALA A 36 27.43 12.11 -7.32
C ALA A 36 26.21 11.67 -6.49
N MET A 37 25.91 12.39 -5.39
CA MET A 37 24.72 12.15 -4.58
C MET A 37 23.45 12.46 -5.36
N ALA A 38 23.38 13.59 -6.05
CA ALA A 38 22.23 13.95 -6.89
C ALA A 38 21.99 12.91 -8.00
N ALA A 39 23.05 12.44 -8.67
CA ALA A 39 22.94 11.37 -9.65
C ALA A 39 22.48 10.04 -9.00
N ALA A 40 22.97 9.72 -7.80
CA ALA A 40 22.56 8.54 -7.06
C ALA A 40 21.07 8.59 -6.68
N VAL A 41 20.51 9.77 -6.37
CA VAL A 41 19.06 9.93 -6.14
C VAL A 41 18.27 9.48 -7.37
N GLY A 42 18.64 9.97 -8.57
CA GLY A 42 17.95 9.59 -9.80
C GLY A 42 18.01 8.07 -10.07
N VAL A 43 19.19 7.47 -9.90
CA VAL A 43 19.39 6.03 -10.12
C VAL A 43 18.60 5.20 -9.10
N LEU A 44 18.65 5.57 -7.82
CA LEU A 44 17.90 4.88 -6.77
C LEU A 44 16.40 5.05 -7.00
N TRP A 45 15.92 6.24 -7.34
CA TRP A 45 14.50 6.48 -7.58
C TRP A 45 13.97 5.61 -8.73
N VAL A 46 14.65 5.62 -9.88
CA VAL A 46 14.29 4.75 -11.02
C VAL A 46 14.37 3.28 -10.65
N GLY A 47 15.44 2.88 -9.93
CA GLY A 47 15.62 1.50 -9.48
C GLY A 47 14.50 1.03 -8.54
N LEU A 48 14.09 1.85 -7.58
CA LEU A 48 13.01 1.55 -6.64
C LEU A 48 11.66 1.44 -7.37
N TYR A 49 11.42 2.32 -8.35
CA TYR A 49 10.18 2.31 -9.16
C TYR A 49 10.08 1.06 -10.06
N VAL A 50 11.13 0.77 -10.81
CA VAL A 50 11.16 -0.43 -11.67
C VAL A 50 11.19 -1.71 -10.83
N GLY A 51 11.92 -1.70 -9.71
CA GLY A 51 11.96 -2.80 -8.75
C GLY A 51 10.58 -3.09 -8.15
N MET A 52 9.80 -2.05 -7.82
CA MET A 52 8.41 -2.20 -7.39
C MET A 52 7.54 -2.86 -8.47
N SER A 53 7.68 -2.43 -9.72
CA SER A 53 6.91 -2.99 -10.84
C SER A 53 7.23 -4.48 -11.04
N ALA A 54 8.50 -4.86 -10.91
CA ALA A 54 8.92 -6.26 -10.96
C ALA A 54 8.39 -7.05 -9.75
N PHE A 55 8.39 -6.47 -8.55
CA PHE A 55 7.79 -7.07 -7.36
C PHE A 55 6.29 -7.31 -7.50
N MET A 56 5.55 -6.36 -8.08
CA MET A 56 4.13 -6.54 -8.39
C MET A 56 3.92 -7.73 -9.32
N ALA A 57 4.74 -7.88 -10.36
CA ALA A 57 4.65 -9.04 -11.25
C ALA A 57 4.84 -10.39 -10.51
N VAL A 58 5.69 -10.43 -9.48
CA VAL A 58 5.85 -11.62 -8.62
C VAL A 58 4.56 -11.94 -7.88
N LEU A 59 3.88 -10.93 -7.33
CA LEU A 59 2.62 -11.12 -6.57
C LEU A 59 1.49 -11.69 -7.44
N PHE A 60 1.53 -11.45 -8.75
CA PHE A 60 0.60 -12.04 -9.72
C PHE A 60 1.10 -13.37 -10.32
N GLY A 61 2.12 -14.00 -9.73
CA GLY A 61 2.60 -15.33 -10.10
C GLY A 61 3.58 -15.37 -11.27
N ALA A 62 4.07 -14.23 -11.77
CA ALA A 62 5.03 -14.21 -12.87
C ALA A 62 6.47 -14.40 -12.35
N PHE A 63 7.08 -15.56 -12.65
CA PHE A 63 8.51 -15.82 -12.40
C PHE A 63 9.44 -14.76 -13.03
N VAL A 64 8.99 -14.12 -14.10
CA VAL A 64 9.70 -13.01 -14.76
C VAL A 64 9.94 -11.84 -13.79
N GLY A 65 9.06 -11.62 -12.81
CA GLY A 65 9.23 -10.59 -11.78
C GLY A 65 10.47 -10.81 -10.91
N LEU A 66 10.75 -12.04 -10.49
CA LEU A 66 11.93 -12.37 -9.66
C LEU A 66 13.23 -12.08 -10.41
N VAL A 67 13.28 -12.48 -11.68
CA VAL A 67 14.42 -12.20 -12.56
C VAL A 67 14.57 -10.68 -12.75
N GLY A 68 13.46 -9.97 -12.94
CA GLY A 68 13.42 -8.51 -13.04
C GLY A 68 14.03 -7.81 -11.81
N ILE A 69 13.67 -8.22 -10.60
CA ILE A 69 14.22 -7.66 -9.35
C ILE A 69 15.75 -7.82 -9.31
N VAL A 70 16.25 -9.03 -9.59
CA VAL A 70 17.69 -9.31 -9.58
C VAL A 70 18.44 -8.45 -10.61
N ILE A 71 17.91 -8.35 -11.83
CA ILE A 71 18.49 -7.52 -12.89
C ILE A 71 18.53 -6.04 -12.47
N VAL A 72 17.43 -5.51 -11.92
CA VAL A 72 17.35 -4.12 -11.46
C VAL A 72 18.38 -3.84 -10.37
N MET A 73 18.49 -4.73 -9.36
CA MET A 73 19.48 -4.57 -8.29
C MET A 73 20.92 -4.57 -8.83
N VAL A 74 21.25 -5.48 -9.75
CA VAL A 74 22.58 -5.54 -10.36
C VAL A 74 22.87 -4.26 -11.15
N LEU A 75 21.92 -3.79 -11.96
CA LEU A 75 22.08 -2.57 -12.75
C LEU A 75 22.28 -1.33 -11.86
N VAL A 76 21.49 -1.19 -10.78
CA VAL A 76 21.63 -0.10 -9.81
C VAL A 76 23.03 -0.11 -9.18
N VAL A 77 23.51 -1.27 -8.73
CA VAL A 77 24.87 -1.40 -8.16
C VAL A 77 25.94 -1.02 -9.18
N VAL A 78 25.84 -1.48 -10.43
CA VAL A 78 26.81 -1.19 -11.49
C VAL A 78 26.83 0.31 -11.82
N VAL A 79 25.67 0.94 -11.95
CA VAL A 79 25.56 2.37 -12.26
C VAL A 79 26.08 3.21 -11.08
N LEU A 80 25.69 2.90 -9.84
CA LEU A 80 26.19 3.59 -8.65
C LEU A 80 27.71 3.43 -8.50
N ALA A 81 28.25 2.24 -8.70
CA ALA A 81 29.70 2.02 -8.66
C ALA A 81 30.44 2.84 -9.73
N THR A 82 29.82 3.02 -10.90
CA THR A 82 30.35 3.86 -12.00
C THR A 82 30.32 5.34 -11.63
N ILE A 83 29.22 5.83 -11.05
CA ILE A 83 29.09 7.21 -10.56
C ILE A 83 30.13 7.49 -9.46
N ILE A 84 30.28 6.59 -8.49
CA ILE A 84 31.26 6.74 -7.42
C ILE A 84 32.69 6.75 -7.98
N LYS A 85 32.99 5.86 -8.95
CA LYS A 85 34.31 5.83 -9.62
C LYS A 85 34.59 7.15 -10.33
N ALA A 86 33.61 7.68 -11.06
CA ALA A 86 33.75 8.95 -11.78
C ALA A 86 33.97 10.13 -10.82
N ALA A 87 33.27 10.15 -9.69
CA ALA A 87 33.36 11.25 -8.72
C ALA A 87 34.61 11.19 -7.82
N THR A 88 35.05 9.99 -7.44
CA THR A 88 36.11 9.80 -6.42
C THR A 88 37.42 9.25 -6.98
N GLY A 89 37.44 8.84 -8.25
CA GLY A 89 38.58 8.17 -8.89
C GLY A 89 38.82 6.73 -8.41
N ARG A 90 38.06 6.23 -7.41
CA ARG A 90 38.22 4.89 -6.83
C ARG A 90 36.95 4.07 -7.01
N ARG A 91 37.10 2.79 -7.37
CA ARG A 91 35.97 1.84 -7.40
C ARG A 91 35.61 1.47 -5.95
N ARG A 92 34.46 1.93 -5.46
CA ARG A 92 33.90 1.54 -4.16
C ARG A 92 32.64 0.71 -4.35
N VAL A 93 32.80 -0.51 -4.85
CA VAL A 93 31.67 -1.42 -5.13
C VAL A 93 30.89 -1.76 -3.85
N GLY A 94 31.59 -1.95 -2.73
CA GLY A 94 30.95 -2.21 -1.43
C GLY A 94 30.00 -1.09 -0.98
N ALA A 95 30.32 0.17 -1.29
CA ALA A 95 29.44 1.31 -0.98
C ALA A 95 28.17 1.29 -1.83
N ALA A 96 28.30 0.97 -3.12
CA ALA A 96 27.16 0.84 -4.03
C ALA A 96 26.22 -0.31 -3.59
N ILE A 97 26.78 -1.46 -3.20
CA ILE A 97 26.02 -2.59 -2.66
C ILE A 97 25.30 -2.17 -1.37
N ALA A 98 26.02 -1.56 -0.42
CA ALA A 98 25.44 -1.15 0.86
C ALA A 98 24.26 -0.19 0.67
N VAL A 99 24.41 0.84 -0.16
CA VAL A 99 23.34 1.81 -0.45
C VAL A 99 22.15 1.15 -1.16
N THR A 100 22.40 0.24 -2.10
CA THR A 100 21.33 -0.47 -2.81
C THR A 100 20.52 -1.37 -1.86
N LEU A 101 21.22 -2.14 -1.01
CA LEU A 101 20.57 -2.96 0.02
C LEU A 101 19.78 -2.10 1.00
N PHE A 102 20.35 -0.97 1.42
CA PHE A 102 19.72 -0.05 2.34
C PHE A 102 18.42 0.54 1.77
N ALA A 103 18.44 0.97 0.51
CA ALA A 103 17.24 1.45 -0.17
C ALA A 103 16.19 0.34 -0.35
N GLY A 104 16.63 -0.89 -0.66
CA GLY A 104 15.74 -2.05 -0.76
C GLY A 104 15.08 -2.41 0.57
N VAL A 105 15.82 -2.37 1.68
CA VAL A 105 15.26 -2.59 3.03
C VAL A 105 14.27 -1.48 3.38
N ALA A 106 14.60 -0.22 3.12
CA ALA A 106 13.68 0.90 3.35
C ALA A 106 12.38 0.76 2.53
N GLN A 107 12.47 0.27 1.29
CA GLN A 107 11.30 -0.02 0.47
C GLN A 107 10.46 -1.18 1.03
N ALA A 108 11.10 -2.25 1.51
CA ALA A 108 10.42 -3.36 2.16
C ALA A 108 9.72 -2.94 3.47
N VAL A 109 10.36 -2.07 4.26
CA VAL A 109 9.77 -1.45 5.46
C VAL A 109 8.55 -0.63 5.11
N ALA A 110 8.64 0.23 4.09
CA ALA A 110 7.51 1.04 3.64
C ALA A 110 6.34 0.14 3.21
N LEU A 111 6.61 -0.91 2.43
CA LEU A 111 5.61 -1.91 2.05
C LEU A 111 4.95 -2.59 3.25
N ALA A 112 5.74 -2.98 4.24
CA ALA A 112 5.23 -3.58 5.47
C ALA A 112 4.35 -2.60 6.27
N HIS A 113 4.74 -1.32 6.34
CA HIS A 113 4.00 -0.29 7.05
C HIS A 113 2.60 -0.04 6.47
N PHE A 114 2.48 0.02 5.13
CA PHE A 114 1.20 0.29 4.49
C PHE A 114 0.23 -0.90 4.58
N GLY A 115 0.70 -2.12 4.90
CA GLY A 115 -0.13 -3.30 5.13
C GLY A 115 -1.00 -3.76 3.94
N GLN A 116 -0.91 -3.07 2.81
CA GLN A 116 -1.66 -3.29 1.58
C GLN A 116 -0.70 -3.19 0.41
N ILE A 117 -0.88 -4.06 -0.59
CA ILE A 117 -0.16 -3.99 -1.85
C ILE A 117 -0.53 -2.65 -2.50
N PRO A 118 0.42 -1.70 -2.68
CA PRO A 118 0.10 -0.40 -3.23
C PRO A 118 -0.40 -0.56 -4.67
N MET A 119 -1.71 -0.49 -4.86
CA MET A 119 -2.25 -0.25 -6.18
C MET A 119 -1.87 1.18 -6.54
N MET A 120 -1.04 1.32 -7.58
CA MET A 120 -0.35 2.57 -7.97
C MET A 120 -1.31 3.75 -8.26
N TRP A 121 -2.61 3.50 -8.29
CA TRP A 121 -3.70 4.41 -8.61
C TRP A 121 -4.54 4.87 -7.40
N VAL A 122 -4.33 4.33 -6.18
CA VAL A 122 -5.32 4.48 -5.09
C VAL A 122 -4.85 5.36 -3.92
N GLN A 123 -3.55 5.59 -3.72
CA GLN A 123 -3.06 6.28 -2.52
C GLN A 123 -2.22 7.53 -2.83
N PRO A 124 -2.79 8.76 -2.71
CA PRO A 124 -2.01 9.98 -2.76
C PRO A 124 -1.04 10.00 -1.56
N GLY A 125 0.25 9.84 -1.85
CA GLY A 125 1.31 9.78 -0.83
C GLY A 125 2.39 8.75 -1.13
N LEU A 126 2.07 7.66 -1.83
CA LEU A 126 3.06 6.65 -2.20
C LEU A 126 4.08 7.19 -3.22
N ASP A 127 3.65 8.15 -4.05
CA ASP A 127 4.51 8.86 -5.01
C ASP A 127 5.66 9.62 -4.33
N LEU A 128 5.50 10.00 -3.06
CA LEU A 128 6.53 10.68 -2.28
C LEU A 128 7.48 9.70 -1.57
N VAL A 129 7.10 8.43 -1.40
CA VAL A 129 7.91 7.43 -0.69
C VAL A 129 9.20 7.12 -1.45
N TYR A 130 9.11 6.90 -2.76
CA TYR A 130 10.28 6.60 -3.59
C TYR A 130 11.33 7.72 -3.63
N PRO A 131 10.96 9.00 -3.89
CA PRO A 131 11.94 10.08 -3.88
C PRO A 131 12.52 10.29 -2.47
N VAL A 132 11.74 10.12 -1.40
CA VAL A 132 12.26 10.21 -0.02
C VAL A 132 13.30 9.11 0.23
N ILE A 133 12.98 7.84 -0.03
CA ILE A 133 13.94 6.73 0.14
C ILE A 133 15.19 6.94 -0.73
N ALA A 134 15.02 7.39 -1.97
CA ALA A 134 16.13 7.67 -2.86
C ALA A 134 17.05 8.79 -2.34
N VAL A 135 16.49 9.87 -1.79
CA VAL A 135 17.25 10.96 -1.16
C VAL A 135 18.04 10.47 0.04
N PHE A 136 17.39 9.78 0.98
CA PHE A 136 18.08 9.29 2.17
C PHE A 136 19.10 8.18 1.86
N GLY A 137 18.81 7.31 0.90
CA GLY A 137 19.75 6.32 0.39
C GLY A 137 20.97 6.96 -0.27
N ALA A 138 20.77 8.01 -1.09
CA ALA A 138 21.86 8.76 -1.68
C ALA A 138 22.67 9.55 -0.63
N LEU A 139 22.04 10.08 0.42
CA LEU A 139 22.74 10.71 1.53
C LEU A 139 23.57 9.70 2.31
N ALA A 140 23.10 8.46 2.50
CA ALA A 140 23.86 7.38 3.13
C ALA A 140 25.14 7.04 2.36
N LEU A 141 25.21 7.31 1.04
CA LEU A 141 26.47 7.24 0.27
C LEU A 141 27.56 8.15 0.87
N GLY A 142 27.16 9.22 1.54
CA GLY A 142 28.04 10.17 2.21
C GLY A 142 28.93 9.53 3.29
N LEU A 143 28.48 8.45 3.93
CA LEU A 143 29.31 7.63 4.85
C LEU A 143 30.59 7.12 4.19
N PHE A 144 30.52 6.87 2.88
CA PHE A 144 31.59 6.33 2.08
C PHE A 144 32.31 7.41 1.26
N LEU A 145 31.94 8.68 1.38
CA LEU A 145 32.58 9.79 0.69
C LEU A 145 33.49 10.57 1.66
N GLY A 146 34.58 11.13 1.12
CA GLY A 146 35.77 11.53 1.87
C GLY A 146 35.56 12.51 3.05
N PRO A 147 34.96 13.70 2.82
CA PRO A 147 34.94 14.77 3.82
C PRO A 147 34.12 14.40 5.06
N TRP A 148 34.63 14.73 6.24
CA TRP A 148 33.98 14.38 7.51
C TRP A 148 32.55 14.91 7.62
N ARG A 149 32.28 16.12 7.11
CA ARG A 149 30.95 16.75 7.08
C ARG A 149 29.92 15.90 6.31
N VAL A 150 30.36 15.33 5.19
CA VAL A 150 29.54 14.48 4.31
C VAL A 150 29.27 13.12 4.97
N ARG A 151 30.22 12.60 5.75
CA ARG A 151 30.03 11.38 6.54
C ARG A 151 29.02 11.57 7.66
N VAL A 152 29.05 12.71 8.36
CA VAL A 152 28.07 13.02 9.42
C VAL A 152 26.66 13.10 8.84
N ALA A 153 26.48 13.81 7.72
CA ALA A 153 25.18 13.86 7.04
C ALA A 153 24.70 12.47 6.61
N GLY A 154 25.60 11.64 6.06
CA GLY A 154 25.27 10.27 5.70
C GLY A 154 24.95 9.37 6.90
N ALA A 155 25.64 9.56 8.02
CA ALA A 155 25.37 8.82 9.26
C ALA A 155 23.98 9.17 9.81
N VAL A 156 23.61 10.46 9.84
CA VAL A 156 22.28 10.91 10.27
C VAL A 156 21.19 10.37 9.35
N ALA A 157 21.40 10.40 8.03
CA ALA A 157 20.46 9.82 7.06
C ALA A 157 20.29 8.30 7.24
N ALA A 158 21.38 7.58 7.52
CA ALA A 158 21.32 6.15 7.79
C ALA A 158 20.58 5.84 9.11
N LEU A 159 20.90 6.59 10.18
CA LEU A 159 20.28 6.42 11.49
C LEU A 159 18.78 6.71 11.45
N SER A 160 18.35 7.76 10.75
CA SER A 160 16.93 8.12 10.63
C SER A 160 16.12 7.03 9.94
N ILE A 161 16.60 6.44 8.84
CA ILE A 161 15.92 5.29 8.22
C ILE A 161 15.87 4.09 9.17
N VAL A 162 16.95 3.78 9.90
CA VAL A 162 16.96 2.64 10.85
C VAL A 162 15.94 2.88 11.98
N VAL A 163 15.89 4.09 12.53
CA VAL A 163 14.91 4.46 13.56
C VAL A 163 13.48 4.29 13.03
N VAL A 164 13.19 4.80 11.83
CA VAL A 164 11.87 4.65 11.19
C VAL A 164 11.53 3.17 10.98
N ALA A 165 12.48 2.38 10.47
CA ALA A 165 12.27 0.94 10.25
C ALA A 165 11.98 0.18 11.55
N VAL A 166 12.75 0.45 12.61
CA VAL A 166 12.52 -0.17 13.93
C VAL A 166 11.17 0.24 14.50
N SER A 167 10.76 1.51 14.34
CA SER A 167 9.44 1.98 14.79
C SER A 167 8.32 1.25 14.05
N VAL A 168 8.42 1.10 12.73
CA VAL A 168 7.44 0.37 11.91
C VAL A 168 7.32 -1.09 12.33
N PHE A 169 8.44 -1.79 12.59
CA PHE A 169 8.40 -3.20 13.01
C PHE A 169 8.01 -3.40 14.48
N LYS A 170 8.10 -2.35 15.31
CA LYS A 170 7.60 -2.37 16.70
C LYS A 170 6.12 -1.99 16.80
N SER A 171 5.57 -1.31 15.80
CA SER A 171 4.14 -1.08 15.72
C SER A 171 3.45 -2.44 15.60
N GLU A 172 2.64 -2.78 16.61
CA GLU A 172 1.61 -3.81 16.45
C GLU A 172 0.77 -3.48 15.20
N PRO A 173 0.27 -4.49 14.45
CA PRO A 173 -0.60 -4.23 13.31
C PRO A 173 -1.70 -3.29 13.78
N VAL A 174 -1.72 -2.09 13.20
CA VAL A 174 -2.59 -1.01 13.63
C VAL A 174 -4.03 -1.48 13.46
N GLY A 175 -4.60 -2.02 14.53
CA GLY A 175 -5.99 -1.80 14.81
C GLY A 175 -6.18 -0.28 14.81
N PHE A 176 -7.17 0.17 14.04
CA PHE A 176 -7.66 1.54 13.96
C PHE A 176 -7.06 2.49 15.00
N ASP A 177 -6.26 3.47 14.55
CA ASP A 177 -5.65 4.46 15.44
C ASP A 177 -6.71 5.48 15.92
N PRO A 178 -7.12 5.45 17.21
CA PRO A 178 -8.07 6.40 17.77
C PRO A 178 -7.46 7.79 18.00
N SER A 179 -6.18 8.02 17.62
CA SER A 179 -5.48 9.29 17.86
C SER A 179 -5.97 10.49 17.02
N ASN A 180 -6.91 10.29 16.09
CA ASN A 180 -7.55 11.40 15.36
C ASN A 180 -8.58 12.21 16.18
N GLY A 181 -8.76 11.90 17.47
CA GLY A 181 -9.52 12.74 18.40
C GLY A 181 -11.02 12.79 18.13
N SER A 182 -11.54 11.96 17.22
CA SER A 182 -12.97 11.76 17.05
C SER A 182 -13.49 10.97 18.25
N SER A 183 -14.50 11.52 18.93
CA SER A 183 -15.19 10.77 19.96
C SER A 183 -15.82 9.50 19.37
N PRO A 184 -15.97 8.39 20.13
CA PRO A 184 -16.66 7.19 19.65
C PRO A 184 -18.06 7.47 19.08
N LYS A 185 -18.71 8.54 19.56
CA LYS A 185 -19.98 9.02 19.05
C LYS A 185 -19.88 9.63 17.65
N GLU A 186 -18.84 10.41 17.37
CA GLU A 186 -18.57 10.96 16.03
C GLU A 186 -18.18 9.85 15.05
N GLU A 187 -17.45 8.84 15.52
CA GLU A 187 -17.08 7.67 14.71
C GLU A 187 -18.28 6.81 14.36
N LEU A 188 -19.16 6.53 15.33
CA LEU A 188 -20.43 5.85 15.07
C LEU A 188 -21.30 6.68 14.12
N ALA A 189 -21.40 8.00 14.32
CA ALA A 189 -22.17 8.87 13.42
C ALA A 189 -21.63 8.83 11.98
N ARG A 190 -20.30 8.88 11.81
CA ARG A 190 -19.65 8.75 10.51
C ARG A 190 -19.87 7.36 9.92
N PHE A 191 -19.77 6.31 10.72
CA PHE A 191 -20.02 4.93 10.29
C PHE A 191 -21.46 4.74 9.81
N THR A 192 -22.44 5.23 10.57
CA THR A 192 -23.86 5.20 10.20
C THR A 192 -24.11 5.99 8.91
N MET A 193 -23.54 7.19 8.78
CA MET A 193 -23.64 7.99 7.55
C MET A 193 -23.06 7.25 6.35
N LEU A 194 -21.91 6.60 6.51
CA LEU A 194 -21.25 5.88 5.43
C LEU A 194 -21.97 4.61 5.02
N ASN A 195 -22.74 3.98 5.91
CA ASN A 195 -23.38 2.69 5.71
C ASN A 195 -24.93 2.74 5.68
N SER A 196 -25.54 3.93 5.63
CA SER A 196 -26.99 4.11 5.73
C SER A 196 -27.82 3.39 4.65
N GLY A 197 -27.22 3.10 3.49
CA GLY A 197 -27.86 2.33 2.41
C GLY A 197 -27.73 0.80 2.55
N THR A 198 -27.24 0.30 3.67
CA THR A 198 -27.05 -1.15 3.87
C THR A 198 -28.38 -1.87 4.05
N LEU A 199 -28.51 -3.03 3.41
CA LEU A 199 -29.63 -3.93 3.56
C LEU A 199 -29.23 -5.15 4.41
N VAL A 200 -30.20 -5.67 5.14
CA VAL A 200 -30.11 -6.83 6.06
C VAL A 200 -31.33 -7.73 5.85
N ALA A 201 -31.26 -8.99 6.23
CA ALA A 201 -32.39 -9.92 6.13
C ALA A 201 -33.21 -9.92 7.43
N ASP A 202 -34.52 -9.74 7.30
CA ASP A 202 -35.48 -9.83 8.40
C ASP A 202 -35.96 -11.28 8.61
N ALA A 203 -35.01 -12.20 8.76
CA ALA A 203 -35.29 -13.63 8.96
C ALA A 203 -35.04 -14.04 10.42
N PRO A 204 -35.89 -14.87 11.04
CA PRO A 204 -35.71 -15.29 12.42
C PRO A 204 -34.34 -15.92 12.69
N GLY A 205 -33.60 -15.33 13.64
CA GLY A 205 -32.30 -15.80 14.09
C GLY A 205 -31.13 -15.49 13.13
N PHE A 206 -31.34 -14.62 12.14
CA PHE A 206 -30.23 -13.98 11.43
C PHE A 206 -29.60 -12.93 12.34
N GLU A 207 -28.27 -12.89 12.35
CA GLU A 207 -27.49 -11.97 13.17
C GLU A 207 -26.49 -11.21 12.30
N VAL A 208 -26.55 -9.87 12.34
CA VAL A 208 -25.56 -9.01 11.67
C VAL A 208 -24.21 -9.19 12.36
N VAL A 209 -23.26 -9.78 11.64
CA VAL A 209 -21.90 -10.01 12.16
C VAL A 209 -20.93 -8.93 11.69
N ARG A 210 -21.23 -8.24 10.60
CA ARG A 210 -20.35 -7.19 10.05
C ARG A 210 -21.10 -6.29 9.08
N VAL A 211 -20.76 -5.00 9.10
CA VAL A 211 -21.19 -4.01 8.11
C VAL A 211 -19.97 -3.28 7.57
N ARG A 212 -19.88 -3.11 6.25
CA ARG A 212 -18.79 -2.40 5.59
C ARG A 212 -19.25 -1.76 4.30
N ARG A 213 -18.71 -0.58 4.00
CA ARG A 213 -18.74 -0.01 2.66
C ARG A 213 -17.39 -0.18 1.97
N SER A 214 -17.39 -0.87 0.84
CA SER A 214 -16.20 -1.08 -0.02
C SER A 214 -16.63 -1.15 -1.47
N GLY A 215 -16.75 0.01 -2.12
CA GLY A 215 -17.41 0.12 -3.44
C GLY A 215 -18.93 0.15 -3.30
N ALA A 216 -19.50 -0.90 -2.71
CA ALA A 216 -20.92 -1.09 -2.38
C ALA A 216 -21.16 -1.08 -0.86
N TYR A 217 -22.41 -0.87 -0.45
CA TYR A 217 -22.86 -1.13 0.93
C TYR A 217 -22.92 -2.65 1.13
N THR A 218 -22.35 -3.19 2.20
CA THR A 218 -22.32 -4.65 2.42
C THR A 218 -22.55 -5.01 3.88
N ALA A 219 -23.48 -5.92 4.11
CA ALA A 219 -23.68 -6.61 5.38
C ALA A 219 -23.31 -8.09 5.24
N TRP A 220 -22.79 -8.66 6.31
CA TRP A 220 -22.70 -10.11 6.49
C TRP A 220 -23.57 -10.51 7.66
N GLU A 221 -24.32 -11.59 7.47
CA GLU A 221 -25.24 -12.11 8.46
C GLU A 221 -25.01 -13.59 8.69
N LYS A 222 -24.99 -13.99 9.96
CA LYS A 222 -24.93 -15.37 10.37
C LYS A 222 -26.34 -15.92 10.47
N THR A 223 -26.60 -17.05 9.81
CA THR A 223 -27.90 -17.73 9.86
C THR A 223 -27.99 -18.63 11.11
N PRO A 224 -29.19 -19.03 11.54
CA PRO A 224 -29.38 -19.90 12.72
C PRO A 224 -28.63 -21.24 12.60
N GLY A 225 -28.50 -21.75 11.37
CA GLY A 225 -27.76 -22.97 11.07
C GLY A 225 -26.24 -22.78 10.93
N GLY A 226 -25.72 -21.60 11.28
CA GLY A 226 -24.29 -21.27 11.21
C GLY A 226 -23.76 -21.00 9.80
N GLY A 227 -24.62 -20.74 8.83
CA GLY A 227 -24.22 -20.23 7.51
C GLY A 227 -23.89 -18.74 7.57
N VAL A 228 -23.19 -18.21 6.57
CA VAL A 228 -22.99 -16.76 6.42
C VAL A 228 -23.47 -16.30 5.07
N VAL A 229 -24.39 -15.35 5.06
CA VAL A 229 -24.90 -14.66 3.89
C VAL A 229 -24.21 -13.30 3.77
N GLN A 230 -23.87 -12.92 2.55
CA GLN A 230 -23.42 -11.59 2.19
C GLN A 230 -24.55 -10.89 1.43
N ILE A 231 -24.92 -9.70 1.89
CA ILE A 231 -25.87 -8.80 1.23
C ILE A 231 -25.11 -7.56 0.81
N SER A 232 -25.10 -7.26 -0.49
CA SER A 232 -24.45 -6.09 -1.05
C SER A 232 -25.44 -5.24 -1.84
N TYR A 233 -25.37 -3.93 -1.68
CA TYR A 233 -26.18 -2.94 -2.39
C TYR A 233 -25.27 -1.95 -3.10
N ASP A 234 -25.25 -2.00 -4.43
CA ASP A 234 -24.43 -1.13 -5.26
C ASP A 234 -25.26 -0.02 -5.91
N VAL A 235 -24.97 1.21 -5.45
CA VAL A 235 -25.60 2.47 -5.88
C VAL A 235 -24.86 3.14 -7.04
N ARG A 236 -23.77 2.54 -7.51
CA ARG A 236 -22.98 3.03 -8.64
C ARG A 236 -22.76 1.88 -9.63
N PRO A 237 -23.78 1.56 -10.45
CA PRO A 237 -23.61 0.58 -11.52
C PRO A 237 -22.44 0.99 -12.43
N PRO A 238 -21.77 0.03 -13.07
CA PRO A 238 -20.62 0.32 -13.91
C PRO A 238 -21.05 0.96 -15.22
N ASP A 239 -20.06 1.40 -15.99
CA ASP A 239 -20.25 1.95 -17.33
C ASP A 239 -20.98 0.96 -18.27
N GLU A 240 -21.62 1.49 -19.32
CA GLU A 240 -22.48 0.72 -20.24
C GLU A 240 -21.75 -0.44 -20.93
N ASP A 241 -20.43 -0.35 -21.09
CA ASP A 241 -19.60 -1.36 -21.76
C ASP A 241 -19.52 -2.69 -21.02
N VAL A 242 -19.72 -2.69 -19.70
CA VAL A 242 -19.70 -3.90 -18.85
C VAL A 242 -21.01 -4.14 -18.10
N ALA A 243 -22.02 -3.30 -18.32
CA ALA A 243 -23.30 -3.38 -17.64
C ALA A 243 -24.03 -4.73 -17.84
N SER A 244 -23.85 -5.38 -19.00
CA SER A 244 -24.44 -6.69 -19.30
C SER A 244 -23.84 -7.84 -18.50
N VAL A 245 -22.56 -7.73 -18.11
CA VAL A 245 -21.80 -8.77 -17.40
C VAL A 245 -21.82 -8.54 -15.89
N TYR A 246 -22.07 -7.30 -15.48
CA TYR A 246 -22.02 -6.86 -14.09
C TYR A 246 -22.86 -7.70 -13.11
N PRO A 247 -24.11 -8.10 -13.42
CA PRO A 247 -24.89 -8.95 -12.50
C PRO A 247 -24.20 -10.30 -12.22
N CYS A 248 -23.64 -10.93 -13.24
CA CYS A 248 -22.91 -12.18 -13.04
C CYS A 248 -21.59 -11.96 -12.31
N TRP A 249 -20.92 -10.84 -12.55
CA TRP A 249 -19.70 -10.48 -11.83
C TRP A 249 -19.95 -10.29 -10.32
N THR A 250 -21.04 -9.65 -9.90
CA THR A 250 -21.36 -9.47 -8.47
C THR A 250 -21.63 -10.80 -7.75
N LEU A 251 -22.08 -11.83 -8.48
CA LEU A 251 -22.31 -13.20 -7.99
C LEU A 251 -21.06 -14.07 -7.89
N ARG A 252 -19.90 -13.59 -8.35
CA ARG A 252 -18.64 -14.31 -8.29
C ARG A 252 -18.08 -14.37 -6.87
N TYR A 253 -17.33 -15.43 -6.56
CA TYR A 253 -16.48 -15.51 -5.37
C TYR A 253 -15.07 -14.95 -5.66
N GLY A 254 -14.53 -14.13 -4.77
CA GLY A 254 -13.17 -13.58 -4.85
C GLY A 254 -13.05 -12.19 -5.51
N GLN A 255 -11.87 -11.58 -5.35
CA GLN A 255 -11.56 -10.22 -5.80
C GLN A 255 -10.86 -10.22 -7.16
N MET A 256 -11.60 -10.40 -8.25
CA MET A 256 -11.12 -10.01 -9.58
C MET A 256 -11.87 -8.77 -10.05
N GLY A 257 -11.14 -7.78 -10.54
CA GLY A 257 -11.74 -6.61 -11.16
C GLY A 257 -12.51 -7.00 -12.41
N LEU A 258 -13.66 -6.35 -12.64
CA LEU A 258 -14.41 -6.42 -13.88
C LEU A 258 -13.59 -5.75 -14.99
N LYS A 259 -13.43 -6.42 -16.13
CA LYS A 259 -12.69 -5.89 -17.28
C LYS A 259 -13.66 -5.61 -18.42
N SER A 260 -13.34 -4.61 -19.24
CA SER A 260 -14.08 -4.31 -20.48
C SER A 260 -13.98 -5.41 -21.54
N THR A 261 -13.12 -6.41 -21.33
CA THR A 261 -13.00 -7.60 -22.19
C THR A 261 -13.83 -8.78 -21.70
N ASP A 262 -14.41 -8.71 -20.50
CA ASP A 262 -15.22 -9.79 -19.96
C ASP A 262 -16.55 -9.85 -20.74
N ALA A 263 -16.99 -11.06 -21.07
CA ALA A 263 -18.22 -11.30 -21.82
C ALA A 263 -19.17 -12.20 -21.03
N ILE A 264 -20.47 -12.12 -21.28
CA ILE A 264 -21.47 -12.90 -20.52
C ILE A 264 -21.26 -14.41 -20.68
N GLU A 265 -20.68 -14.83 -21.81
CA GLU A 265 -20.31 -16.20 -22.11
C GLU A 265 -19.27 -16.77 -21.13
N ASP A 266 -18.44 -15.92 -20.53
CA ASP A 266 -17.44 -16.32 -19.52
C ASP A 266 -18.08 -16.74 -18.18
N PHE A 267 -19.37 -16.46 -18.00
CA PHE A 267 -20.14 -16.71 -16.77
C PHE A 267 -21.30 -17.70 -16.98
N ALA A 268 -21.57 -18.09 -18.22
CA ALA A 268 -22.80 -18.79 -18.60
C ALA A 268 -22.93 -20.21 -18.02
N ASP A 269 -21.86 -20.80 -17.53
CA ASP A 269 -21.84 -22.12 -16.88
C ASP A 269 -22.36 -22.09 -15.44
N TRP A 270 -22.34 -20.93 -14.77
CA TRP A 270 -22.77 -20.81 -13.37
C TRP A 270 -23.66 -19.61 -13.06
N CYS A 271 -23.81 -18.64 -13.96
CA CYS A 271 -24.71 -17.49 -13.83
C CYS A 271 -25.76 -17.53 -14.93
N VAL A 272 -27.03 -17.56 -14.55
CA VAL A 272 -28.15 -17.61 -15.48
C VAL A 272 -29.16 -16.52 -15.17
N PRO A 273 -29.78 -15.90 -16.20
CA PRO A 273 -30.91 -15.01 -15.98
C PRO A 273 -32.09 -15.81 -15.40
N ASP A 274 -32.85 -15.17 -14.52
CA ASP A 274 -34.12 -15.65 -13.99
C ASP A 274 -35.22 -14.59 -14.20
N ASP A 275 -36.42 -14.81 -13.67
CA ASP A 275 -37.58 -13.93 -13.87
C ASP A 275 -37.39 -12.52 -13.25
N GLU A 276 -36.46 -12.36 -12.31
CA GLU A 276 -36.29 -11.12 -11.53
C GLU A 276 -34.88 -10.51 -11.65
N GLY A 277 -33.94 -11.18 -12.30
CA GLY A 277 -32.56 -10.76 -12.47
C GLY A 277 -31.66 -11.92 -12.87
N TRP A 278 -30.62 -12.17 -12.08
CA TRP A 278 -29.67 -13.26 -12.32
C TRP A 278 -29.46 -14.10 -11.06
N ALA A 279 -29.24 -15.39 -11.25
CA ALA A 279 -29.00 -16.35 -10.20
C ALA A 279 -27.79 -17.22 -10.52
N ARG A 280 -27.15 -17.72 -9.47
CA ARG A 280 -26.22 -18.84 -9.60
C ARG A 280 -26.98 -20.13 -9.87
N THR A 281 -26.46 -21.00 -10.74
CA THR A 281 -27.08 -22.31 -11.04
C THR A 281 -27.14 -23.24 -9.81
N ASP A 282 -26.25 -23.03 -8.84
CA ASP A 282 -26.21 -23.74 -7.56
C ASP A 282 -27.18 -23.15 -6.50
N GLY A 283 -27.87 -22.04 -6.79
CA GLY A 283 -28.79 -21.34 -5.89
C GLY A 283 -28.11 -20.59 -4.73
N THR A 284 -26.78 -20.47 -4.73
CA THR A 284 -26.02 -19.82 -3.64
C THR A 284 -25.83 -18.31 -3.85
N GLY A 285 -26.52 -17.71 -4.82
CA GLY A 285 -26.48 -16.27 -5.02
C GLY A 285 -27.51 -15.76 -6.01
N PHE A 286 -28.03 -14.58 -5.73
CA PHE A 286 -28.98 -13.84 -6.55
C PHE A 286 -28.57 -12.38 -6.63
N THR A 287 -28.80 -11.79 -7.80
CA THR A 287 -28.67 -10.35 -7.99
C THR A 287 -29.92 -9.83 -8.68
N ARG A 288 -30.38 -8.67 -8.22
CA ARG A 288 -31.65 -8.05 -8.58
C ARG A 288 -31.43 -6.58 -8.83
N LEU A 289 -32.09 -6.05 -9.86
CA LEU A 289 -32.15 -4.62 -10.09
C LEU A 289 -33.34 -4.05 -9.32
N ARG A 290 -33.08 -3.19 -8.33
CA ARG A 290 -34.09 -2.53 -7.51
C ARG A 290 -33.84 -1.03 -7.57
N ASP A 291 -34.82 -0.28 -8.07
CA ASP A 291 -34.75 1.19 -8.18
C ASP A 291 -33.53 1.70 -8.98
N GLY A 292 -33.06 0.92 -9.96
CA GLY A 292 -31.88 1.24 -10.77
C GLY A 292 -30.54 0.84 -10.13
N GLU A 293 -30.58 0.20 -8.97
CA GLU A 293 -29.41 -0.19 -8.18
C GLU A 293 -29.36 -1.72 -8.04
N TYR A 294 -28.15 -2.29 -7.93
CA TYR A 294 -27.99 -3.74 -7.86
C TYR A 294 -27.95 -4.22 -6.42
N VAL A 295 -28.92 -5.06 -6.06
CA VAL A 295 -28.95 -5.79 -4.79
C VAL A 295 -28.43 -7.19 -5.05
N THR A 296 -27.39 -7.61 -4.34
CA THR A 296 -26.81 -8.95 -4.44
C THR A 296 -26.90 -9.65 -3.09
N VAL A 297 -27.47 -10.85 -3.07
CA VAL A 297 -27.55 -11.72 -1.90
C VAL A 297 -26.87 -13.03 -2.26
N LYS A 298 -25.80 -13.40 -1.58
CA LYS A 298 -25.05 -14.62 -1.88
C LYS A 298 -24.45 -15.25 -0.65
N SER A 299 -24.00 -16.49 -0.78
CA SER A 299 -23.17 -17.12 0.22
C SER A 299 -21.85 -16.37 0.39
N ALA A 300 -21.38 -16.21 1.62
CA ALA A 300 -20.07 -15.63 1.86
C ALA A 300 -18.96 -16.62 1.49
N ASP A 301 -17.78 -16.12 1.16
CA ASP A 301 -16.59 -16.96 0.95
C ASP A 301 -16.00 -17.50 2.28
N ASP A 302 -15.12 -18.50 2.20
CA ASP A 302 -14.49 -19.14 3.37
C ASP A 302 -13.67 -18.18 4.24
N VAL A 303 -13.21 -17.06 3.68
CA VAL A 303 -12.49 -16.04 4.42
C VAL A 303 -13.47 -15.31 5.34
N ASN A 304 -14.58 -14.84 4.78
CA ASN A 304 -15.62 -14.11 5.52
C ASN A 304 -16.38 -15.02 6.51
N VAL A 305 -16.57 -16.31 6.20
CA VAL A 305 -17.12 -17.29 7.15
C VAL A 305 -16.25 -17.42 8.41
N ARG A 306 -14.92 -17.53 8.23
CA ARG A 306 -13.97 -17.61 9.35
C ARG A 306 -13.95 -16.33 10.18
N PHE A 307 -13.98 -15.17 9.52
CA PHE A 307 -14.06 -13.89 10.22
C PHE A 307 -15.34 -13.74 11.04
N ALA A 308 -16.47 -14.24 10.54
CA ALA A 308 -17.75 -14.23 11.24
C ALA A 308 -17.83 -15.26 12.39
N GLY A 309 -16.77 -16.04 12.64
CA GLY A 309 -16.81 -17.12 13.64
C GLY A 309 -17.91 -18.15 13.35
N ALA A 310 -18.20 -18.37 12.06
CA ALA A 310 -19.26 -19.27 11.62
C ALA A 310 -18.66 -20.59 11.09
N PRO A 311 -19.37 -21.72 11.24
CA PRO A 311 -18.85 -23.03 10.84
C PRO A 311 -18.88 -23.29 9.34
N ARG A 312 -19.69 -22.58 8.55
CA ARG A 312 -19.89 -22.87 7.13
C ARG A 312 -20.37 -21.66 6.33
N THR A 313 -20.29 -21.79 5.01
CA THR A 313 -20.97 -20.91 4.05
C THR A 313 -22.49 -21.13 4.11
N ALA A 314 -23.28 -20.12 3.71
CA ALA A 314 -24.72 -20.25 3.58
C ALA A 314 -25.10 -21.23 2.44
N ASN A 315 -26.13 -22.03 2.67
CA ASN A 315 -26.68 -22.92 1.66
C ASN A 315 -27.74 -22.19 0.79
N PRO A 316 -28.28 -22.79 -0.28
CA PRO A 316 -29.27 -22.13 -1.13
C PRO A 316 -30.54 -21.68 -0.41
N ALA A 317 -30.98 -22.43 0.62
CA ALA A 317 -32.16 -22.07 1.40
C ALA A 317 -31.90 -20.85 2.30
N ASP A 318 -30.72 -20.77 2.92
CA ASP A 318 -30.26 -19.61 3.70
C ASP A 318 -30.28 -18.33 2.82
N VAL A 319 -29.73 -18.44 1.61
CA VAL A 319 -29.64 -17.30 0.66
C VAL A 319 -31.02 -16.89 0.14
N ALA A 320 -31.86 -17.85 -0.25
CA ALA A 320 -33.22 -17.57 -0.74
C ALA A 320 -34.09 -16.91 0.36
N LEU A 321 -33.97 -17.37 1.60
CA LEU A 321 -34.66 -16.77 2.74
C LEU A 321 -34.20 -15.32 2.96
N ALA A 322 -32.88 -15.07 2.92
CA ALA A 322 -32.33 -13.73 3.07
C ALA A 322 -32.83 -12.77 1.99
N LEU A 323 -32.88 -13.23 0.73
CA LEU A 323 -33.39 -12.44 -0.39
C LEU A 323 -34.86 -12.06 -0.20
N ALA A 324 -35.69 -12.99 0.30
CA ALA A 324 -37.12 -12.78 0.47
C ALA A 324 -37.47 -11.80 1.61
N THR A 325 -36.55 -11.59 2.57
CA THR A 325 -36.81 -10.78 3.77
C THR A 325 -35.95 -9.52 3.86
N LEU A 326 -35.37 -9.06 2.74
CA LEU A 326 -34.52 -7.87 2.73
C LEU A 326 -35.22 -6.61 3.23
N ARG A 327 -34.57 -5.90 4.14
CA ARG A 327 -34.99 -4.59 4.64
C ARG A 327 -33.79 -3.67 4.88
N PRO A 328 -34.01 -2.36 5.01
CA PRO A 328 -32.98 -1.45 5.52
C PRO A 328 -32.49 -1.86 6.91
N ILE A 329 -31.19 -1.67 7.14
CA ILE A 329 -30.58 -1.88 8.45
C ILE A 329 -31.09 -0.86 9.47
N THR A 330 -31.29 -1.31 10.71
CA THR A 330 -31.67 -0.44 11.83
C THR A 330 -30.44 0.22 12.48
N GLU A 331 -30.66 1.28 13.27
CA GLU A 331 -29.57 1.92 14.02
C GLU A 331 -28.90 0.97 15.02
N ASP A 332 -29.66 0.08 15.65
CA ASP A 332 -29.13 -0.90 16.59
C ASP A 332 -28.23 -1.95 15.90
N GLU A 333 -28.66 -2.46 14.75
CA GLU A 333 -27.85 -3.37 13.94
C GLU A 333 -26.61 -2.67 13.36
N MET A 334 -26.73 -1.39 13.01
CA MET A 334 -25.59 -0.58 12.58
C MET A 334 -24.55 -0.45 13.69
N ARG A 335 -24.99 -0.24 14.93
CA ARG A 335 -24.13 -0.17 16.11
C ARG A 335 -23.43 -1.50 16.38
N ILE A 336 -24.16 -2.63 16.30
CA ILE A 336 -23.57 -3.97 16.38
C ILE A 336 -22.50 -4.14 15.29
N GLY A 337 -22.81 -3.76 14.05
CA GLY A 337 -21.87 -3.81 12.92
C GLY A 337 -20.64 -2.93 13.13
N PHE A 338 -20.79 -1.76 13.76
CA PHE A 338 -19.68 -0.87 14.12
C PHE A 338 -18.77 -1.49 15.17
N GLU A 339 -19.33 -2.03 16.25
CA GLU A 339 -18.60 -2.68 17.34
C GLU A 339 -17.85 -3.93 16.84
N ALA A 340 -18.49 -4.74 15.99
CA ALA A 340 -17.86 -5.91 15.37
C ALA A 340 -16.72 -5.54 14.40
N SER A 341 -16.81 -4.38 13.77
CA SER A 341 -15.78 -3.90 12.83
C SER A 341 -14.61 -3.18 13.52
N ASN A 342 -14.81 -2.72 14.75
CA ASN A 342 -13.82 -2.03 15.57
C ASN A 342 -13.81 -2.63 16.98
N PRO A 343 -13.32 -3.88 17.16
CA PRO A 343 -13.23 -4.46 18.48
C PRO A 343 -12.36 -3.53 19.34
N VAL A 344 -12.96 -2.94 20.37
CA VAL A 344 -12.26 -2.11 21.35
C VAL A 344 -11.08 -2.94 21.85
N VAL A 345 -9.86 -2.50 21.58
CA VAL A 345 -8.66 -3.11 22.16
C VAL A 345 -8.83 -2.95 23.67
N PRO A 346 -8.91 -4.03 24.46
CA PRO A 346 -9.04 -3.90 25.90
C PRO A 346 -7.85 -3.09 26.42
N GLU A 347 -8.15 -1.98 27.11
CA GLU A 347 -7.14 -1.21 27.83
C GLU A 347 -6.52 -2.13 28.89
N ASN A 348 -5.29 -2.59 28.63
CA ASN A 348 -4.46 -3.33 29.59
C ASN A 348 -3.48 -2.38 30.26
#